data_AF-A0A1H9ZU03-F1
#
_entry.id   AF-A0A1H9ZU03-F1
#
_cell.length_a   1.000
_cell.length_b   1.000
_cell.length_c   1.000
_cell.angle_alpha   90.00
_cell.angle_beta   90.00
_cell.angle_gamma   90.00
#
_symmetry.space_group_name_H-M   'P 1'
#
loop_
_entity.id
_entity.type
_entity.pdbx_description
1 polymer ?
#
loop_
_entity_poly.entity_id
_entity_poly.type
_entity_poly.pdbx_seq_one_letter_code
_entity_poly.pdbx_strand_id
1 'polypeptide(L)'
;MTYDMLVAGSCLLTDIFDQLHEHSKKINSVERLTRHLNKGIHKNALKSYLSLVRTMVPKNPIIHIDDSDVIKPDGYKFEALGLVRDGSKSTHFKKDIYLVLVYGITEHPMMLATNKEIKSKEDVLAVAKHYFSRWKIEEYFRCKKQMFQFENFRVRKLKAINAINFYITLCMAFLAHISMKPDTNALKVAIIRKTDPIKEKVHFCYYRLAKGISSILIFAKEGIRLCFRTKRPAYRQLCLKLTV
;
A
#
# COMPACT_ATOMS: atom_id res chain seq x y z
N MET A 1 5.29 -7.35 13.01
CA MET A 1 5.73 -6.04 12.51
C MET A 1 4.61 -5.27 11.81
N THR A 2 3.98 -5.74 10.72
CA THR A 2 2.87 -4.98 10.08
C THR A 2 1.73 -4.65 11.05
N TYR A 3 1.30 -5.64 11.85
CA TYR A 3 0.32 -5.44 12.91
C TYR A 3 0.78 -4.35 13.89
N ASP A 4 1.96 -4.51 14.46
CA ASP A 4 2.53 -3.61 15.46
C ASP A 4 2.74 -2.19 14.92
N MET A 5 3.08 -2.05 13.64
CA MET A 5 3.19 -0.76 12.94
C MET A 5 1.83 -0.06 12.77
N LEU A 6 0.77 -0.83 12.53
CA LEU A 6 -0.61 -0.30 12.50
C LEU A 6 -1.07 0.13 13.89
N VAL A 7 -0.72 -0.62 14.94
CA VAL A 7 -1.05 -0.24 16.32
C VAL A 7 -0.28 1.02 16.72
N ALA A 8 1.05 1.01 16.51
CA ALA A 8 1.92 2.12 16.90
C ALA A 8 1.70 3.39 16.08
N GLY A 9 1.22 3.28 14.83
CA GLY A 9 1.26 4.41 13.90
C GLY A 9 2.70 4.89 13.68
N SER A 10 3.64 3.96 13.54
CA SER A 10 5.06 4.29 13.49
C SER A 10 5.87 3.21 12.79
N CYS A 11 6.92 3.66 12.10
CA CYS A 11 7.98 2.81 11.55
C CYS A 11 9.21 2.73 12.46
N LEU A 12 9.22 3.47 13.57
CA LEU A 12 10.30 3.44 14.54
C LEU A 12 10.28 2.10 15.29
N LEU A 13 11.42 1.42 15.33
CA LEU A 13 11.52 0.09 15.95
C LEU A 13 11.27 0.13 17.46
N THR A 14 11.53 1.27 18.10
CA THR A 14 11.23 1.52 19.52
C THR A 14 9.73 1.52 19.78
N ASP A 15 8.97 2.19 18.93
CA ASP A 15 7.51 2.33 19.08
C ASP A 15 6.83 1.01 18.73
N ILE A 16 7.33 0.34 17.70
CA ILE A 16 6.90 -1.02 17.33
C ILE A 16 7.13 -1.99 18.49
N PHE A 17 8.29 -1.89 19.18
CA PHE A 17 8.58 -2.74 20.32
C PHE A 17 7.57 -2.56 21.46
N ASP A 18 7.15 -1.32 21.73
CA ASP A 18 6.19 -1.04 22.79
C ASP A 18 4.81 -1.71 22.54
N GLN A 19 4.53 -2.10 21.28
CA GLN A 19 3.32 -2.84 20.90
C GLN A 19 3.51 -4.36 20.81
N LEU A 20 4.75 -4.87 20.85
CA LEU A 20 5.03 -6.30 20.75
C LEU A 20 4.68 -7.07 22.04
N HIS A 21 4.58 -6.38 23.17
CA HIS A 21 4.33 -6.96 24.49
C HIS A 21 5.28 -8.12 24.86
N GLU A 22 6.55 -8.02 24.45
CA GLU A 22 7.58 -9.01 24.74
C GLU A 22 8.28 -8.73 26.07
N HIS A 23 8.61 -9.79 26.83
CA HIS A 23 9.33 -9.68 28.11
C HIS A 23 10.84 -9.36 27.98
N SER A 24 11.35 -9.16 26.77
CA SER A 24 12.77 -8.90 26.54
C SER A 24 13.13 -7.41 26.67
N LYS A 25 14.40 -7.08 26.92
CA LYS A 25 14.86 -5.69 26.95
C LYS A 25 14.64 -5.04 25.57
N LYS A 26 14.12 -3.80 25.55
CA LYS A 26 13.84 -3.01 24.32
C LYS A 26 14.99 -3.05 23.31
N ILE A 27 16.23 -2.88 23.77
CA ILE A 27 17.42 -2.92 22.91
C ILE A 27 17.58 -4.24 22.15
N ASN A 28 17.37 -5.38 22.81
CA ASN A 28 17.52 -6.71 22.20
C ASN A 28 16.49 -6.92 21.08
N SER A 29 15.25 -6.47 21.28
CA SER A 29 14.20 -6.56 20.26
C SER A 29 14.44 -5.59 19.10
N VAL A 30 14.89 -4.37 19.37
CA VAL A 30 15.27 -3.41 18.32
C VAL A 30 16.42 -3.98 17.46
N GLU A 31 17.43 -4.58 18.07
CA GLU A 31 18.53 -5.24 17.35
C GLU A 31 18.03 -6.44 16.53
N ARG A 32 17.16 -7.28 17.09
CA ARG A 32 16.54 -8.42 16.39
C ARG A 32 15.73 -7.95 15.18
N LEU A 33 14.89 -6.93 15.34
CA LEU A 33 14.10 -6.35 14.25
C LEU A 33 15.02 -5.74 13.17
N THR A 34 16.08 -5.05 13.58
CA THR A 34 17.09 -4.49 12.67
C THR A 34 17.78 -5.58 11.86
N ARG A 35 18.21 -6.67 12.51
CA ARG A 35 18.77 -7.85 11.82
C ARG A 35 17.78 -8.45 10.82
N HIS A 36 16.50 -8.51 11.17
CA HIS A 36 15.46 -9.01 10.28
C HIS A 36 15.27 -8.10 9.05
N LEU A 37 15.20 -6.78 9.25
CA LEU A 37 15.11 -5.81 8.16
C LEU A 37 16.32 -5.87 7.22
N ASN A 38 17.52 -6.10 7.75
CA ASN A 38 18.73 -6.28 6.96
C ASN A 38 18.70 -7.53 6.06
N LYS A 39 17.80 -8.51 6.32
CA LYS A 39 17.56 -9.63 5.40
C LYS A 39 16.81 -9.20 4.14
N GLY A 40 16.18 -8.02 4.14
CA GLY A 40 15.44 -7.45 3.01
C GLY A 40 13.99 -7.94 2.94
N ILE A 41 13.34 -7.69 1.81
CA ILE A 41 11.95 -8.09 1.58
C ILE A 41 11.88 -9.61 1.40
N HIS A 42 11.02 -10.26 2.18
CA HIS A 42 10.80 -11.70 2.05
C HIS A 42 10.07 -12.03 0.74
N LYS A 43 10.65 -12.91 -0.10
CA LYS A 43 10.14 -13.23 -1.44
C LYS A 43 8.67 -13.68 -1.43
N ASN A 44 8.27 -14.52 -0.48
CA ASN A 44 6.87 -14.98 -0.41
C ASN A 44 5.92 -13.84 -0.03
N ALA A 45 6.33 -12.93 0.85
CA ALA A 45 5.49 -11.80 1.22
C ALA A 45 5.30 -10.85 0.04
N LEU A 46 6.38 -10.58 -0.72
CA LEU A 46 6.30 -9.81 -1.96
C LEU A 46 5.39 -10.49 -2.99
N LYS A 47 5.54 -11.80 -3.20
CA LYS A 47 4.70 -12.57 -4.13
C LYS A 47 3.21 -12.51 -3.73
N SER A 48 2.91 -12.67 -2.44
CA SER A 48 1.54 -12.56 -1.93
C SER A 48 0.97 -11.16 -2.10
N TYR A 49 1.76 -10.12 -1.81
CA TYR A 49 1.37 -8.73 -2.03
C TYR A 49 1.07 -8.45 -3.51
N LEU A 50 1.98 -8.84 -4.42
CA LEU A 50 1.80 -8.65 -5.85
C LEU A 50 0.60 -9.45 -6.38
N SER A 51 0.36 -10.65 -5.87
CA SER A 51 -0.81 -11.45 -6.22
C SER A 51 -2.11 -10.76 -5.81
N LEU A 52 -2.14 -10.11 -4.64
CA LEU A 52 -3.29 -9.34 -4.18
C LEU A 52 -3.51 -8.09 -5.04
N VAL A 53 -2.45 -7.30 -5.28
CA VAL A 53 -2.57 -6.08 -6.10
C VAL A 53 -3.03 -6.42 -7.51
N ARG A 54 -2.57 -7.53 -8.08
CA ARG A 54 -2.99 -7.99 -9.41
C ARG A 54 -4.50 -8.21 -9.52
N THR A 55 -5.19 -8.61 -8.45
CA THR A 55 -6.66 -8.77 -8.49
C THR A 55 -7.41 -7.45 -8.49
N MET A 56 -6.75 -6.35 -8.07
CA MET A 56 -7.32 -5.01 -8.04
C MET A 56 -7.13 -4.25 -9.37
N VAL A 57 -6.21 -4.72 -10.22
CA VAL A 57 -5.92 -4.10 -11.51
C VAL A 57 -6.83 -4.71 -12.59
N PRO A 58 -7.60 -3.91 -13.35
CA PRO A 58 -8.44 -4.43 -14.41
C PRO A 58 -7.60 -5.05 -15.54
N LYS A 59 -8.18 -6.02 -16.27
CA LYS A 59 -7.51 -6.72 -17.38
C LYS A 59 -6.96 -5.76 -18.44
N ASN A 60 -7.70 -4.69 -18.73
CA ASN A 60 -7.34 -3.63 -19.66
C ASN A 60 -7.27 -2.31 -18.87
N PRO A 61 -6.11 -1.95 -18.29
CA PRO A 61 -5.98 -0.69 -17.58
C PRO A 61 -6.05 0.49 -18.54
N ILE A 62 -6.77 1.53 -18.12
CA ILE A 62 -6.71 2.84 -18.74
C ILE A 62 -5.47 3.54 -18.20
N ILE A 63 -4.67 4.08 -19.11
CA ILE A 63 -3.43 4.77 -18.82
C ILE A 63 -3.62 6.21 -19.28
N HIS A 64 -3.26 7.13 -18.41
CA HIS A 64 -3.17 8.56 -18.66
C HIS A 64 -1.75 8.98 -18.29
N ILE A 65 -1.07 9.70 -19.18
CA ILE A 65 0.30 10.18 -19.00
C ILE A 65 0.29 11.65 -19.34
N ASP A 66 0.81 12.50 -18.46
CA ASP A 66 1.11 13.89 -18.79
C ASP A 66 2.61 14.10 -19.10
N ASP A 67 2.96 15.32 -19.48
CA ASP A 67 4.33 15.73 -19.70
C ASP A 67 5.21 15.58 -18.45
N SER A 68 4.67 15.92 -17.28
CA SER A 68 5.36 15.82 -15.99
C SER A 68 5.73 14.38 -15.61
N ASP A 69 4.99 13.38 -16.08
CA ASP A 69 5.28 11.96 -15.87
C ASP A 69 6.54 11.51 -16.63
N VAL A 70 6.81 12.09 -17.80
CA VAL A 70 7.89 11.70 -18.72
C VAL A 70 9.12 12.60 -18.57
N ILE A 71 8.90 13.91 -18.49
CA ILE A 71 9.97 14.91 -18.47
C ILE A 71 10.51 15.00 -17.04
N LYS A 72 11.76 14.57 -16.86
CA LYS A 72 12.49 14.68 -15.59
C LYS A 72 13.77 15.48 -15.85
N PRO A 73 13.73 16.82 -15.80
CA PRO A 73 14.82 17.67 -16.26
C PRO A 73 16.14 17.38 -15.51
N ASP A 74 16.04 17.09 -14.21
CA ASP A 74 17.20 16.77 -13.37
C ASP A 74 17.49 15.25 -13.29
N GLY A 75 16.77 14.44 -14.06
CA GLY A 75 16.76 12.98 -13.99
C GLY A 75 17.80 12.31 -14.88
N TYR A 76 19.09 12.51 -14.61
CA TYR A 76 20.18 11.96 -15.44
C TYR A 76 20.29 10.43 -15.40
N LYS A 77 20.06 9.83 -14.23
CA LYS A 77 20.11 8.39 -14.01
C LYS A 77 19.16 8.00 -12.89
N PHE A 78 18.26 7.07 -13.18
CA PHE A 78 17.38 6.49 -12.18
C PHE A 78 17.92 5.13 -11.73
N GLU A 79 18.44 5.08 -10.52
CA GLU A 79 18.83 3.82 -9.92
C GLU A 79 17.58 2.95 -9.67
N ALA A 80 17.71 1.65 -9.87
CA ALA A 80 16.63 0.67 -9.67
C ALA A 80 15.39 0.86 -10.56
N LEU A 81 15.54 1.39 -11.78
CA LEU A 81 14.53 1.17 -12.82
C LEU A 81 14.27 -0.33 -12.98
N GLY A 82 13.00 -0.69 -13.09
CA GLY A 82 12.61 -2.05 -13.42
C GLY A 82 13.16 -2.46 -14.80
N LEU A 83 13.04 -3.74 -15.13
CA LEU A 83 13.30 -4.21 -16.49
C LEU A 83 12.36 -3.47 -17.46
N VAL A 84 12.91 -2.59 -18.29
CA VAL A 84 12.17 -1.88 -19.33
C VAL A 84 12.22 -2.72 -20.59
N ARG A 85 11.05 -3.07 -21.12
CA ARG A 85 10.96 -3.67 -22.45
C ARG A 85 11.09 -2.56 -23.49
N ASP A 86 12.09 -2.68 -24.37
CA ASP A 86 12.17 -1.83 -25.55
C ASP A 86 11.00 -2.14 -26.50
N GLY A 87 10.12 -1.15 -26.67
CA GLY A 87 8.94 -1.23 -27.52
C GLY A 87 9.21 -0.90 -29.00
N SER A 88 10.38 -0.36 -29.35
CA SER A 88 10.71 0.12 -30.70
C SER A 88 10.61 -0.97 -31.78
N LYS A 89 10.86 -2.23 -31.41
CA LYS A 89 10.79 -3.41 -32.31
C LYS A 89 9.48 -4.20 -32.19
N SER A 90 8.52 -3.73 -31.39
CA SER A 90 7.25 -4.42 -31.18
C SER A 90 6.26 -4.10 -32.31
N THR A 91 6.30 -4.87 -33.39
CA THR A 91 5.43 -4.70 -34.57
C THR A 91 4.00 -5.25 -34.39
N HIS A 92 3.75 -6.05 -33.35
CA HIS A 92 2.51 -6.84 -33.26
C HIS A 92 1.30 -6.15 -32.59
N PHE A 93 1.46 -4.97 -31.99
CA PHE A 93 0.35 -4.27 -31.32
C PHE A 93 0.52 -2.74 -31.38
N LYS A 94 0.20 -2.13 -32.53
CA LYS A 94 -0.06 -0.68 -32.58
C LYS A 94 -1.40 -0.45 -31.87
N LYS A 95 -1.36 0.09 -30.66
CA LYS A 95 -2.55 0.63 -30.00
C LYS A 95 -2.58 2.12 -30.28
N ASP A 96 -3.74 2.61 -30.69
CA ASP A 96 -3.95 4.05 -30.84
C ASP A 96 -3.79 4.73 -29.48
N ILE A 97 -3.07 5.84 -29.49
CA ILE A 97 -2.91 6.73 -28.35
C ILE A 97 -3.57 8.04 -28.74
N TYR A 98 -4.46 8.51 -27.88
CA TYR A 98 -5.18 9.76 -28.04
C TYR A 98 -4.51 10.84 -27.21
N LEU A 99 -4.50 12.06 -27.73
CA LEU A 99 -3.97 13.24 -27.05
C LEU A 99 -5.13 14.18 -26.70
N VAL A 100 -5.25 14.52 -25.42
CA VAL A 100 -6.24 15.48 -24.93
C VAL A 100 -5.51 16.73 -24.43
N LEU A 101 -5.91 17.89 -24.95
CA LEU A 101 -5.42 19.19 -24.51
C LEU A 101 -6.45 19.83 -23.59
N VAL A 102 -6.02 20.18 -22.37
CA VAL A 102 -6.87 20.81 -21.36
C VAL A 102 -6.38 22.23 -21.11
N TYR A 103 -7.23 23.21 -21.43
CA TYR A 103 -6.95 24.64 -21.30
C TYR A 103 -7.62 25.22 -20.04
N GLY A 104 -7.06 26.31 -19.51
CA GLY A 104 -7.70 27.14 -18.48
C GLY A 104 -7.57 26.66 -17.03
N ILE A 105 -6.77 25.64 -16.76
CA ILE A 105 -6.48 25.16 -15.39
C ILE A 105 -5.09 25.63 -14.92
N THR A 106 -4.12 25.57 -15.83
CA THR A 106 -2.72 25.96 -15.63
C THR A 106 -2.34 27.03 -16.64
N GLU A 107 -1.20 27.69 -16.42
CA GLU A 107 -0.66 28.71 -17.33
C GLU A 107 -0.43 28.19 -18.75
N HIS A 108 0.12 26.97 -18.84
CA HIS A 108 0.25 26.25 -20.11
C HIS A 108 -0.82 25.16 -20.22
N PRO A 109 -1.33 24.87 -21.44
CA PRO A 109 -2.29 23.78 -21.64
C PRO A 109 -1.70 22.45 -21.17
N MET A 110 -2.46 21.70 -20.38
CA MET A 110 -2.05 20.36 -19.97
C MET A 110 -2.27 19.38 -21.12
N MET A 111 -1.27 18.54 -21.39
CA MET A 111 -1.31 17.55 -22.46
C MET A 111 -1.40 16.14 -21.86
N LEU A 112 -2.50 15.44 -22.15
CA LEU A 112 -2.77 14.10 -21.61
C LEU A 112 -2.77 13.06 -22.74
N ALA A 113 -1.80 12.15 -22.73
CA ALA A 113 -1.78 10.98 -23.60
C ALA A 113 -2.56 9.83 -22.96
N THR A 114 -3.44 9.17 -23.71
CA THR A 114 -4.25 8.05 -23.20
C THR A 114 -4.50 6.94 -24.20
N ASN A 115 -4.60 5.71 -23.71
CA ASN A 115 -5.06 4.55 -24.50
C ASN A 115 -6.58 4.36 -24.48
N LYS A 116 -7.34 5.28 -23.85
CA LYS A 116 -8.80 5.26 -23.88
C LYS A 116 -9.28 5.87 -25.20
N GLU A 117 -10.09 5.12 -25.93
CA GLU A 117 -10.76 5.60 -27.15
C GLU A 117 -11.66 6.81 -26.84
N ILE A 118 -11.63 7.81 -27.72
CA ILE A 118 -12.40 9.05 -27.57
C ILE A 118 -13.33 9.20 -28.78
N LYS A 119 -14.64 9.14 -28.54
CA LYS A 119 -15.66 9.29 -29.59
C LYS A 119 -16.52 10.53 -29.42
N SER A 120 -16.54 11.09 -28.22
CA SER A 120 -17.39 12.23 -27.90
C SER A 120 -16.71 13.22 -26.96
N LYS A 121 -17.36 14.38 -26.78
CA LYS A 121 -16.96 15.39 -25.79
C LYS A 121 -17.00 14.83 -24.37
N GLU A 122 -17.95 13.96 -24.06
CA GLU A 122 -18.10 13.33 -22.74
C GLU A 122 -16.91 12.43 -22.43
N ASP A 123 -16.35 11.73 -23.43
CA ASP A 123 -15.14 10.94 -23.27
C ASP A 123 -13.93 11.80 -22.91
N VAL A 124 -13.78 12.96 -23.55
CA VAL A 124 -12.72 13.94 -23.24
C VAL A 124 -12.84 14.40 -21.79
N LEU A 125 -14.06 14.76 -21.36
CA LEU A 125 -14.31 15.16 -19.97
C LEU A 125 -14.03 14.03 -18.98
N ALA A 126 -14.35 12.79 -19.33
CA ALA A 126 -14.06 11.63 -18.50
C ALA A 126 -12.55 11.39 -18.35
N VAL A 127 -11.77 11.53 -19.44
CA VAL A 127 -10.29 11.44 -19.40
C VAL A 127 -9.71 12.48 -18.44
N ALA A 128 -10.12 13.75 -18.57
CA ALA A 128 -9.65 14.80 -17.67
C ALA A 128 -10.02 14.53 -16.21
N LYS A 129 -11.28 14.14 -15.93
CA LYS A 129 -11.73 13.79 -14.57
C LYS A 129 -10.97 12.59 -13.98
N HIS A 130 -10.73 11.56 -14.78
CA HIS A 130 -9.93 10.41 -14.35
C HIS A 130 -8.50 10.82 -14.01
N TYR A 131 -7.87 11.65 -14.85
CA TYR A 131 -6.54 12.15 -14.59
C TYR A 131 -6.49 13.01 -13.32
N PHE A 132 -7.43 13.92 -13.10
CA PHE A 132 -7.47 14.72 -11.85
C PHE A 132 -7.71 13.87 -10.61
N SER A 133 -8.39 12.73 -10.74
CA SER A 133 -8.54 11.77 -9.64
C SER A 133 -7.20 11.16 -9.18
N ARG A 134 -6.15 11.22 -10.00
CA ARG A 134 -4.77 10.85 -9.63
C ARG A 134 -4.32 11.57 -8.37
N TRP A 135 -4.73 12.83 -8.18
CA TRP A 135 -4.37 13.63 -6.99
C TRP A 135 -4.79 12.98 -5.67
N LYS A 136 -5.76 12.04 -5.67
CA LYS A 136 -6.11 11.25 -4.48
C LYS A 136 -4.92 10.45 -3.94
N ILE A 137 -3.92 10.11 -4.76
CA ILE A 137 -2.70 9.42 -4.31
C ILE A 137 -1.88 10.27 -3.32
N GLU A 138 -2.03 11.59 -3.33
CA GLU A 138 -1.38 12.47 -2.38
C GLU A 138 -1.80 12.18 -0.94
N GLU A 139 -3.04 11.73 -0.75
CA GLU A 139 -3.48 11.30 0.57
C GLU A 139 -2.71 10.06 1.02
N TYR A 140 -2.51 9.08 0.13
CA TYR A 140 -1.73 7.88 0.42
C TYR A 140 -0.30 8.26 0.85
N PHE A 141 0.38 9.13 0.09
CA PHE A 141 1.75 9.53 0.40
C PHE A 141 1.84 10.35 1.68
N ARG A 142 0.95 11.33 1.88
CA ARG A 142 0.93 12.12 3.11
C ARG A 142 0.62 11.25 4.32
N CYS A 143 -0.38 10.37 4.24
CA CYS A 143 -0.73 9.45 5.32
C CYS A 143 0.45 8.55 5.66
N LYS A 144 1.11 7.98 4.66
CA LYS A 144 2.32 7.17 4.85
C LYS A 144 3.42 7.93 5.59
N LYS A 145 3.69 9.18 5.18
CA LYS A 145 4.73 10.02 5.79
C LYS A 145 4.39 10.40 7.23
N GLN A 146 3.17 10.91 7.46
CA GLN A 146 2.74 11.46 8.74
C GLN A 146 2.33 10.36 9.72
N MET A 147 1.36 9.51 9.35
CA MET A 147 0.78 8.50 10.26
C MET A 147 1.72 7.34 10.58
N PHE A 148 2.73 7.06 9.74
CA PHE A 148 3.71 6.00 10.02
C PHE A 148 5.13 6.57 10.26
N GLN A 149 5.25 7.89 10.36
CA GLN A 149 6.51 8.59 10.58
C GLN A 149 7.61 8.15 9.59
N PHE A 150 7.24 7.92 8.32
CA PHE A 150 8.16 7.32 7.34
C PHE A 150 9.38 8.21 7.10
N GLU A 151 9.27 9.53 7.24
CA GLU A 151 10.43 10.44 7.09
C GLU A 151 11.40 10.39 8.29
N ASN A 152 10.99 9.76 9.40
CA ASN A 152 11.77 9.65 10.63
C ASN A 152 12.45 8.28 10.81
N PHE A 153 12.43 7.37 9.83
CA PHE A 153 13.06 6.05 9.99
C PHE A 153 14.54 6.19 10.40
N ARG A 154 15.02 5.26 11.25
CA ARG A 154 16.39 5.30 11.79
C ARG A 154 17.29 4.17 11.29
N VAL A 155 16.80 3.35 10.35
CA VAL A 155 17.63 2.33 9.69
C VAL A 155 18.49 2.98 8.61
N ARG A 156 19.75 2.55 8.50
CA ARG A 156 20.75 3.20 7.60
C ARG A 156 21.06 2.42 6.32
N LYS A 157 20.78 1.11 6.26
CA LYS A 157 21.06 0.28 5.08
C LYS A 157 19.91 0.38 4.09
N LEU A 158 20.17 0.64 2.80
CA LEU A 158 19.15 0.68 1.75
C LEU A 158 18.25 -0.56 1.74
N LYS A 159 18.83 -1.75 1.95
CA LYS A 159 18.09 -3.00 2.05
C LYS A 159 17.06 -3.02 3.20
N ALA A 160 17.42 -2.44 4.35
CA ALA A 160 16.52 -2.28 5.49
C ALA A 160 15.49 -1.17 5.26
N ILE A 161 15.87 -0.05 4.63
CA ILE A 161 14.96 1.03 4.22
C ILE A 161 13.88 0.48 3.29
N ASN A 162 14.28 -0.29 2.27
CA ASN A 162 13.35 -0.94 1.34
C ASN A 162 12.44 -1.94 2.05
N ALA A 163 12.95 -2.69 3.03
CA ALA A 163 12.14 -3.60 3.83
C ALA A 163 11.11 -2.85 4.69
N ILE A 164 11.51 -1.81 5.43
CA ILE A 164 10.58 -0.96 6.20
C ILE A 164 9.51 -0.38 5.28
N ASN A 165 9.93 0.19 4.15
CA ASN A 165 9.03 0.76 3.15
C ASN A 165 7.99 -0.28 2.69
N PHE A 166 8.43 -1.52 2.43
CA PHE A 166 7.53 -2.61 2.08
C PHE A 166 6.53 -2.94 3.19
N TYR A 167 6.94 -2.98 4.45
CA TYR A 167 6.01 -3.23 5.57
C TYR A 167 4.99 -2.10 5.75
N ILE A 168 5.38 -0.84 5.55
CA ILE A 168 4.43 0.28 5.53
C ILE A 168 3.49 0.15 4.33
N THR A 169 3.99 -0.27 3.16
CA THR A 169 3.15 -0.55 1.99
C THR A 169 2.11 -1.65 2.29
N LEU A 170 2.46 -2.68 3.06
CA LEU A 170 1.48 -3.67 3.52
C LEU A 170 0.42 -3.04 4.45
N CYS A 171 0.83 -2.14 5.36
CA CYS A 171 -0.10 -1.40 6.21
C CYS A 171 -1.07 -0.58 5.36
N MET A 172 -0.55 0.21 4.41
CA MET A 172 -1.37 1.02 3.51
C MET A 172 -2.26 0.17 2.60
N ALA A 173 -1.79 -0.99 2.14
CA ALA A 173 -2.61 -1.93 1.35
C ALA A 173 -3.79 -2.48 2.16
N PHE A 174 -3.58 -2.74 3.46
CA PHE A 174 -4.67 -3.09 4.36
C PHE A 174 -5.70 -1.95 4.48
N LEU A 175 -5.24 -0.71 4.70
CA LEU A 175 -6.13 0.46 4.74
C LEU A 175 -6.90 0.63 3.42
N ALA A 176 -6.23 0.49 2.28
CA ALA A 176 -6.85 0.58 0.96
C ALA A 176 -7.93 -0.50 0.78
N HIS A 177 -7.64 -1.74 1.18
CA HIS A 177 -8.60 -2.83 1.11
C HIS A 177 -9.84 -2.59 1.99
N ILE A 178 -9.69 -1.97 3.17
CA ILE A 178 -10.83 -1.54 4.00
C ILE A 178 -11.59 -0.38 3.34
N SER A 179 -10.88 0.59 2.77
CA SER A 179 -11.48 1.74 2.07
C SER A 179 -12.37 1.30 0.90
N MET A 180 -11.96 0.24 0.18
CA MET A 180 -12.70 -0.32 -0.95
C MET A 180 -13.95 -1.14 -0.54
N LYS A 181 -14.13 -1.45 0.74
CA LYS A 181 -15.35 -2.12 1.22
C LYS A 181 -16.57 -1.19 1.11
N PRO A 182 -17.78 -1.74 0.90
CA PRO A 182 -19.00 -0.94 0.83
C PRO A 182 -19.20 -0.16 2.14
N ASP A 183 -19.87 0.99 2.06
CA ASP A 183 -20.10 1.84 3.23
C ASP A 183 -21.02 1.22 4.28
N THR A 184 -21.74 0.16 3.91
CA THR A 184 -22.54 -0.68 4.82
C THR A 184 -21.71 -1.72 5.58
N ASN A 185 -20.42 -1.88 5.25
CA ASN A 185 -19.58 -2.87 5.92
C ASN A 185 -19.41 -2.52 7.41
N ALA A 186 -19.88 -3.41 8.28
CA ALA A 186 -19.89 -3.19 9.73
C ALA A 186 -18.51 -2.84 10.31
N LEU A 187 -17.44 -3.51 9.83
CA LEU A 187 -16.08 -3.23 10.28
C LEU A 187 -15.61 -1.83 9.85
N LYS A 188 -15.82 -1.47 8.58
CA LYS A 188 -15.49 -0.13 8.06
C LYS A 188 -16.22 0.95 8.85
N VAL A 189 -17.53 0.78 9.08
CA VAL A 189 -18.35 1.71 9.87
C VAL A 189 -17.84 1.82 11.30
N ALA A 190 -17.53 0.70 11.95
CA ALA A 190 -17.01 0.70 13.32
C ALA A 190 -15.66 1.44 13.43
N ILE A 191 -14.75 1.21 12.48
CA ILE A 191 -13.45 1.92 12.41
C ILE A 191 -13.68 3.42 12.25
N ILE A 192 -14.53 3.82 11.29
CA ILE A 192 -14.80 5.22 10.98
C ILE A 192 -15.45 5.93 12.17
N ARG A 193 -16.41 5.29 12.86
CA ARG A 193 -17.08 5.82 14.06
C ARG A 193 -16.13 6.01 15.24
N LYS A 194 -15.06 5.23 15.33
CA LYS A 194 -14.04 5.40 16.38
C LYS A 194 -13.19 6.65 16.18
N THR A 195 -13.29 7.32 15.02
CA THR A 195 -12.50 8.50 14.68
C THR A 195 -13.36 9.66 14.25
N ASP A 196 -13.16 10.80 14.90
CA ASP A 196 -13.75 12.05 14.46
C ASP A 196 -13.17 12.46 13.10
N PRO A 197 -13.99 13.03 12.21
CA PRO A 197 -13.50 13.61 10.97
C PRO A 197 -12.52 14.74 11.29
N ILE A 198 -11.38 14.78 10.59
CA ILE A 198 -10.35 15.82 10.80
C ILE A 198 -10.88 17.20 10.40
N LYS A 199 -11.76 17.25 9.39
CA LYS A 199 -12.52 18.43 8.97
C LYS A 199 -13.93 18.01 8.57
N GLU A 200 -14.91 18.87 8.77
CA GLU A 200 -16.31 18.60 8.43
C GLU A 200 -16.52 18.28 6.94
N LYS A 201 -15.86 19.03 6.05
CA LYS A 201 -16.04 18.92 4.59
C LYS A 201 -14.99 18.06 3.87
N VAL A 202 -13.87 17.73 4.52
CA VAL A 202 -12.74 17.02 3.88
C VAL A 202 -12.50 15.70 4.60
N HIS A 203 -12.81 14.61 3.89
CA HIS A 203 -12.63 13.27 4.42
C HIS A 203 -11.28 12.69 3.99
N PHE A 204 -10.29 12.79 4.87
CA PHE A 204 -9.05 12.03 4.75
C PHE A 204 -9.29 10.57 5.16
N CYS A 205 -9.77 9.76 4.22
CA CYS A 205 -10.13 8.35 4.43
C CYS A 205 -9.00 7.53 5.04
N TYR A 206 -7.79 7.58 4.48
CA TYR A 206 -6.65 6.78 4.96
C TYR A 206 -6.25 7.17 6.38
N TYR A 207 -6.27 8.45 6.72
CA TYR A 207 -5.96 8.92 8.07
C TYR A 207 -6.98 8.44 9.08
N ARG A 208 -8.27 8.54 8.76
CA ARG A 208 -9.36 8.08 9.62
C ARG A 208 -9.28 6.57 9.83
N LEU A 209 -9.09 5.82 8.75
CA LEU A 209 -8.91 4.37 8.85
C LEU A 209 -7.68 4.00 9.68
N ALA A 210 -6.53 4.63 9.44
CA ALA A 210 -5.30 4.37 10.20
C ALA A 210 -5.49 4.64 11.70
N LYS A 211 -6.03 5.82 12.05
CA LYS A 211 -6.31 6.19 13.44
C LYS A 211 -7.33 5.25 14.09
N GLY A 212 -8.40 4.90 13.39
CA GLY A 212 -9.46 4.06 13.93
C GLY A 212 -8.97 2.64 14.16
N ILE A 213 -8.19 2.10 13.23
CA ILE A 213 -7.57 0.78 13.37
C ILE A 213 -6.58 0.78 14.53
N SER A 214 -5.68 1.78 14.63
CA SER A 214 -4.75 1.91 15.75
C SER A 214 -5.50 1.94 17.10
N SER A 215 -6.54 2.78 17.20
CA SER A 215 -7.39 2.89 18.40
C SER A 215 -8.14 1.61 18.76
N ILE A 216 -8.45 0.73 17.80
CA ILE A 216 -9.09 -0.56 18.08
C ILE A 216 -8.03 -1.59 18.50
N LEU A 217 -6.91 -1.64 17.79
CA LEU A 217 -5.88 -2.65 18.01
C LEU A 217 -5.11 -2.46 19.31
N ILE A 218 -5.04 -1.23 19.85
CA ILE A 218 -4.35 -0.97 21.14
C ILE A 218 -4.96 -1.76 22.31
N PHE A 219 -6.22 -2.16 22.21
CA PHE A 219 -6.89 -2.97 23.24
C PHE A 219 -6.50 -4.46 23.16
N ALA A 220 -5.89 -4.91 22.06
CA ALA A 220 -5.48 -6.30 21.86
C ALA A 220 -4.08 -6.57 22.43
N LYS A 221 -4.00 -6.76 23.76
CA LYS A 221 -2.75 -6.95 24.52
C LYS A 221 -1.97 -8.24 24.24
N GLU A 222 -2.59 -9.21 23.55
CA GLU A 222 -1.97 -10.49 23.19
C GLU A 222 -1.38 -10.49 21.77
N GLY A 223 -1.49 -9.36 21.06
CA GLY A 223 -1.06 -9.21 19.67
C GLY A 223 -1.66 -10.29 18.76
N ILE A 224 -0.87 -10.73 17.78
CA ILE A 224 -1.27 -11.81 16.85
C ILE A 224 -0.96 -13.22 17.37
N ARG A 225 -0.46 -13.37 18.61
CA ARG A 225 -0.02 -14.67 19.17
C ARG A 225 -1.15 -15.70 19.17
N LEU A 226 -2.35 -15.27 19.56
CA LEU A 226 -3.57 -16.09 19.59
C LEU A 226 -4.24 -16.23 18.21
N CYS A 227 -3.83 -15.44 17.22
CA CYS A 227 -4.39 -15.49 15.86
C CYS A 227 -3.77 -16.60 15.01
N PHE A 228 -2.61 -17.14 15.40
CA PHE A 228 -2.08 -18.34 14.78
C PHE A 228 -2.86 -19.54 15.28
N ARG A 229 -3.62 -20.20 14.40
CA ARG A 229 -4.17 -21.54 14.72
C ARG A 229 -3.00 -22.42 15.16
N THR A 230 -3.05 -22.92 16.40
CA THR A 230 -2.19 -24.01 16.83
C THR A 230 -2.32 -25.12 15.80
N LYS A 231 -1.21 -25.53 15.17
CA LYS A 231 -1.22 -26.69 14.29
C LYS A 231 -1.69 -27.86 15.16
N ARG A 232 -2.90 -28.38 14.90
CA ARG A 232 -3.35 -29.60 15.57
C ARG A 232 -2.33 -30.69 15.23
N PRO A 233 -1.77 -31.40 16.22
CA PRO A 233 -0.94 -32.56 15.93
C PRO A 233 -1.76 -33.52 15.07
N ALA A 234 -1.13 -34.14 14.08
CA ALA A 234 -1.77 -35.21 13.32
C ALA A 234 -2.02 -36.36 14.29
N TYR A 235 -3.25 -36.51 14.75
CA TYR A 235 -3.64 -37.67 15.56
C TYR A 235 -3.47 -38.90 14.69
N ARG A 236 -2.61 -39.84 15.12
CA ARG A 236 -2.59 -41.19 14.55
C ARG A 236 -3.93 -41.81 14.96
N GLN A 237 -4.84 -42.02 14.01
CA GLN A 237 -6.04 -42.80 14.26
C GLN A 237 -5.63 -44.17 14.82
N LEU A 238 -6.32 -44.62 15.87
CA LEU A 238 -6.21 -45.99 16.35
C LEU A 238 -6.73 -46.93 15.25
N CYS A 239 -5.82 -47.61 14.55
CA CYS A 239 -6.17 -48.73 13.68
C CYS A 239 -6.32 -49.98 14.55
N LEU A 240 -7.56 -50.42 14.78
CA LEU A 240 -7.80 -51.76 15.29
C LEU A 240 -7.43 -52.76 14.18
N LYS A 241 -6.38 -53.56 14.42
CA LYS A 241 -6.10 -54.72 13.58
C LYS A 241 -7.19 -55.75 13.85
N LEU A 242 -8.13 -55.88 12.93
CA LEU A 242 -9.01 -57.03 12.88
C LEU A 242 -8.18 -58.21 12.36
N THR A 243 -7.84 -59.14 13.25
CA THR A 243 -7.34 -60.46 12.87
C THR A 243 -8.50 -61.26 12.32
N VAL A 244 -8.37 -61.72 11.07
CA VAL A 244 -9.26 -62.69 10.42
C VAL A 244 -9.06 -64.06 11.05
#